data_AF-A0A936J5F8-F1
#
_entry.id   AF-A0A936J5F8-F1
#
_cell.length_a   1.000
_cell.length_b   1.000
_cell.length_c   1.000
_cell.angle_alpha   90.00
_cell.angle_beta   90.00
_cell.angle_gamma   90.00
#
_symmetry.space_group_name_H-M   'P 1'
#
loop_
_entity.id
_entity.type
_entity.pdbx_description
1 polymer ?
#
loop_
_entity_poly.entity_id
_entity_poly.type
_entity_poly.pdbx_seq_one_letter_code
_entity_poly.pdbx_strand_id
1 'polypeptide(L)'
;MTSHAKGAKPTEAMRLLERLELPFVLIVFWLIFISVPLYLGHLGLSWDALNHHIYLGWVAESPRFDKDYAAASNQAYQYPYLYWPVYKLAISGFSGQAAGVVLATLHLITVPPVWMVAKVLIPAQGIHAVAMRVAAVLLAFMSAVPLKMLESTGNDLLAAAPFLWAVALAFQAIAQPAPVPHSRITRTAVIAGLLVGLAVSFKFSHGPLAVLFPLLFVFCDGPWRARLRWVTLSAFAVALGFVITYGYWGYLLWLQFENPIYPFYDGYFQLWRNGSGLQP
;
A
#
# COMPACT_ATOMS: atom_id res chain seq x y z
N MET A 1 43.24 -5.39 13.32
CA MET A 1 42.76 -6.43 14.25
C MET A 1 41.48 -5.94 14.91
N THR A 2 40.35 -6.05 14.21
CA THR A 2 39.02 -5.77 14.76
C THR A 2 38.44 -7.09 15.23
N SER A 3 38.26 -7.22 16.54
CA SER A 3 37.58 -8.35 17.17
C SER A 3 36.21 -8.54 16.52
N HIS A 4 36.08 -9.61 15.72
CA HIS A 4 34.79 -10.18 15.40
C HIS A 4 34.22 -10.74 16.70
N ALA A 5 33.54 -9.90 17.46
CA ALA A 5 32.69 -10.34 18.54
C ALA A 5 31.65 -11.28 17.92
N LYS A 6 31.86 -12.59 18.08
CA LYS A 6 30.84 -13.62 17.86
C LYS A 6 29.66 -13.22 18.75
N GLY A 7 28.63 -12.61 18.16
CA GLY A 7 27.40 -12.29 18.85
C GLY A 7 26.90 -13.56 19.53
N ALA A 8 26.76 -13.51 20.86
CA ALA A 8 26.20 -14.61 21.62
C ALA A 8 24.85 -14.98 21.00
N LYS A 9 24.60 -16.27 20.78
CA LYS A 9 23.31 -16.73 20.26
C LYS A 9 22.22 -16.21 21.21
N PRO A 10 21.19 -15.50 20.72
CA PRO A 10 20.14 -14.97 21.59
C PRO A 10 19.48 -16.13 22.33
N THR A 11 19.29 -15.96 23.64
CA THR A 11 18.66 -16.94 24.52
C THR A 11 17.24 -17.24 24.03
N GLU A 12 16.69 -18.39 24.40
CA GLU A 12 15.34 -18.80 24.00
C GLU A 12 14.27 -17.79 24.40
N ALA A 13 14.42 -17.20 25.60
CA ALA A 13 13.58 -16.10 26.07
C ALA A 13 13.65 -14.86 25.18
N MET A 14 14.84 -14.48 24.69
CA MET A 14 14.98 -13.34 23.76
C MET A 14 14.32 -13.61 22.41
N ARG A 15 14.40 -14.85 21.90
CA ARG A 15 13.73 -15.23 20.65
C ARG A 15 12.22 -15.26 20.79
N LEU A 16 11.71 -15.70 21.94
CA LEU A 16 10.28 -15.66 22.23
C LEU A 16 9.78 -14.21 22.30
N LEU A 17 10.50 -13.34 23.01
CA LEU A 17 10.21 -11.90 23.08
C LEU A 17 10.17 -11.28 21.67
N GLU A 18 11.18 -11.53 20.84
CA GLU A 18 11.22 -11.04 19.45
C GLU A 18 10.04 -11.52 18.59
N ARG A 19 9.53 -12.72 18.84
CA ARG A 19 8.34 -13.26 18.14
C ARG A 19 7.04 -12.61 18.62
N LEU A 20 6.98 -12.24 19.90
CA LEU A 20 5.80 -11.61 20.50
C LEU A 20 5.74 -10.09 20.28
N GLU A 21 6.85 -9.45 19.88
CA GLU A 21 6.90 -8.02 19.57
C GLU A 21 5.81 -7.59 18.57
N LEU A 22 5.73 -8.24 17.40
CA LEU A 22 4.78 -7.84 16.36
C LEU A 22 3.32 -8.08 16.77
N PRO A 23 2.92 -9.24 17.32
CA PRO A 23 1.58 -9.43 17.87
C PRO A 23 1.22 -8.38 18.92
N PHE A 24 2.14 -8.05 19.84
CA PHE A 24 1.93 -7.02 20.85
C PHE A 24 1.69 -5.64 20.21
N VAL A 25 2.55 -5.24 19.26
CA VAL A 25 2.40 -3.98 18.52
C VAL A 25 1.06 -3.95 17.77
N LEU A 26 0.65 -5.04 17.13
CA LEU A 26 -0.62 -5.09 16.42
C LEU A 26 -1.81 -4.93 17.36
N ILE A 27 -1.81 -5.60 18.52
CA ILE A 27 -2.89 -5.46 19.50
C ILE A 27 -2.95 -4.02 20.02
N VAL A 28 -1.80 -3.44 20.40
CA VAL A 28 -1.75 -2.06 20.91
C VAL A 28 -2.25 -1.07 19.87
N PHE A 29 -1.76 -1.14 18.63
CA PHE A 29 -2.19 -0.24 17.57
C PHE A 29 -3.63 -0.47 17.14
N TRP A 30 -4.12 -1.71 17.16
CA TRP A 30 -5.52 -2.00 16.90
C TRP A 30 -6.42 -1.34 17.95
N LEU A 31 -6.09 -1.47 19.23
CA LEU A 31 -6.82 -0.80 20.32
C LEU A 31 -6.78 0.73 20.16
N ILE A 32 -5.64 1.31 19.79
CA ILE A 32 -5.52 2.75 19.51
C ILE A 32 -6.44 3.13 18.34
N PHE A 33 -6.36 2.41 17.22
CA PHE A 33 -7.10 2.71 16.00
C PHE A 33 -8.62 2.64 16.20
N ILE A 34 -9.11 1.59 16.87
CA ILE A 34 -10.56 1.44 17.12
C ILE A 34 -11.05 2.35 18.24
N SER A 35 -10.18 2.85 19.13
CA SER A 35 -10.61 3.77 20.20
C SER A 35 -11.16 5.09 19.65
N VAL A 36 -10.67 5.55 18.49
CA VAL A 36 -11.15 6.79 17.84
C VAL A 36 -12.63 6.71 17.45
N PRO A 37 -13.07 5.77 16.58
CA PRO A 37 -14.49 5.67 16.23
C PRO A 37 -15.36 5.27 17.43
N LEU A 38 -14.83 4.46 18.38
CA LEU A 38 -15.56 4.13 19.61
C LEU A 38 -15.82 5.37 20.47
N TYR A 39 -14.83 6.25 20.64
CA TYR A 39 -14.95 7.49 21.40
C TYR A 39 -15.88 8.49 20.71
N LEU A 40 -15.73 8.68 19.40
CA LEU A 40 -16.57 9.60 18.64
C LEU A 40 -18.04 9.14 18.60
N GLY A 41 -18.29 7.84 18.53
CA GLY A 41 -19.65 7.29 18.38
C GLY A 41 -20.23 7.47 16.97
N HIS A 42 -19.48 8.06 16.05
CA HIS A 42 -19.83 8.24 14.64
C HIS A 42 -18.58 8.13 13.75
N LEU A 43 -18.80 8.06 12.44
CA LEU A 43 -17.75 8.12 11.42
C LEU A 43 -18.06 9.30 10.50
N GLY A 44 -17.09 10.18 10.29
CA GLY A 44 -17.25 11.32 9.39
C GLY A 44 -17.23 10.90 7.93
N LEU A 45 -18.13 11.45 7.12
CA LEU A 45 -17.98 11.38 5.67
C LEU A 45 -16.85 12.31 5.25
N SER A 46 -15.82 11.76 4.61
CA SER A 46 -14.76 12.57 4.00
C SER A 46 -15.33 13.37 2.83
N TRP A 47 -14.63 14.46 2.48
CA TRP A 47 -14.92 15.20 1.24
C TRP A 47 -14.96 14.25 0.03
N ASP A 48 -14.00 13.33 -0.03
CA ASP A 48 -13.91 12.35 -1.10
C ASP A 48 -15.08 11.36 -1.09
N ALA A 49 -15.66 11.03 0.06
CA ALA A 49 -16.84 10.16 0.10
C ALA A 49 -18.12 10.84 -0.38
N LEU A 50 -18.26 12.14 -0.13
CA LEU A 50 -19.36 12.93 -0.69
C LEU A 50 -19.23 13.09 -2.21
N ASN A 51 -18.02 13.01 -2.75
CA ASN A 51 -17.77 13.22 -4.17
C ASN A 51 -17.72 11.91 -4.97
N HIS A 52 -16.98 10.89 -4.51
CA HIS A 52 -16.68 9.71 -5.31
C HIS A 52 -16.54 8.38 -4.56
N HIS A 53 -16.21 8.31 -3.27
CA HIS A 53 -15.96 7.00 -2.63
C HIS A 53 -17.21 6.10 -2.64
N ILE A 54 -18.38 6.64 -2.27
CA ILE A 54 -19.62 5.86 -2.25
C ILE A 54 -20.00 5.43 -3.67
N TYR A 55 -19.87 6.35 -4.64
CA TYR A 55 -20.17 6.08 -6.04
C TYR A 55 -19.25 5.01 -6.64
N LEU A 56 -17.93 5.14 -6.48
CA LEU A 56 -16.97 4.15 -6.96
C LEU A 56 -17.17 2.79 -6.30
N GLY A 57 -17.45 2.76 -4.99
CA GLY A 57 -17.75 1.50 -4.32
C GLY A 57 -19.01 0.81 -4.86
N TRP A 58 -20.01 1.57 -5.30
CA TRP A 58 -21.19 1.04 -5.99
C TRP A 58 -20.85 0.51 -7.39
N VAL A 59 -20.08 1.28 -8.17
CA VAL A 59 -19.67 0.91 -9.53
C VAL A 59 -18.73 -0.32 -9.54
N ALA A 60 -18.05 -0.61 -8.44
CA ALA A 60 -17.25 -1.84 -8.29
C ALA A 60 -18.05 -3.13 -8.53
N GLU A 61 -19.36 -3.13 -8.29
CA GLU A 61 -20.23 -4.31 -8.47
C GLU A 61 -20.74 -4.45 -9.89
N SER A 62 -20.96 -3.34 -10.58
CA SER A 62 -21.45 -3.31 -11.96
C SER A 62 -21.02 -1.99 -12.59
N PRO A 63 -20.17 -1.99 -13.62
CA PRO A 63 -19.84 -0.77 -14.38
C PRO A 63 -21.12 -0.11 -14.92
N ARG A 64 -21.17 1.23 -14.89
CA ARG A 64 -22.35 2.03 -15.25
C ARG A 64 -22.04 3.16 -16.24
N PHE A 65 -20.98 3.00 -17.03
CA PHE A 65 -20.49 4.06 -17.91
C PHE A 65 -21.51 4.48 -19.00
N ASP A 66 -22.44 3.59 -19.34
CA ASP A 66 -23.55 3.78 -20.27
C ASP A 66 -24.76 4.49 -19.66
N LYS A 67 -24.82 4.60 -18.33
CA LYS A 67 -25.97 5.13 -17.57
C LYS A 67 -25.66 6.45 -16.89
N ASP A 68 -24.50 6.51 -16.24
CA ASP A 68 -24.16 7.56 -15.32
C ASP A 68 -23.05 8.43 -15.94
N TYR A 69 -23.44 9.53 -16.59
CA TYR A 69 -22.48 10.44 -17.20
C TYR A 69 -21.80 11.32 -16.14
N ALA A 70 -20.48 11.14 -15.95
CA ALA A 70 -19.65 11.93 -15.04
C ALA A 70 -20.23 12.12 -13.63
N ALA A 71 -20.91 11.10 -13.09
CA ALA A 71 -21.65 11.18 -11.82
C ALA A 71 -20.79 11.57 -10.60
N ALA A 72 -19.48 11.32 -10.68
CA ALA A 72 -18.48 11.76 -9.70
C ALA A 72 -17.37 12.59 -10.38
N SER A 73 -17.73 13.38 -11.40
CA SER A 73 -16.78 14.09 -12.26
C SER A 73 -15.70 13.14 -12.81
N ASN A 74 -14.47 13.58 -12.94
CA ASN A 74 -13.34 12.77 -13.40
C ASN A 74 -13.04 11.56 -12.49
N GLN A 75 -13.46 11.59 -11.22
CA GLN A 75 -13.19 10.51 -10.28
C GLN A 75 -14.03 9.26 -10.57
N ALA A 76 -15.13 9.38 -11.32
CA ALA A 76 -16.04 8.28 -11.66
C ALA A 76 -15.37 7.10 -12.40
N TYR A 77 -14.19 7.36 -12.99
CA TYR A 77 -13.47 6.41 -13.85
C TYR A 77 -12.27 5.76 -13.16
N GLN A 78 -12.04 6.08 -11.88
CA GLN A 78 -10.95 5.47 -11.11
C GLN A 78 -11.23 3.99 -10.78
N TYR A 79 -10.16 3.26 -10.47
CA TYR A 79 -10.23 1.86 -10.07
C TYR A 79 -11.12 1.68 -8.82
N PRO A 80 -12.28 1.00 -8.92
CA PRO A 80 -13.37 1.17 -7.96
C PRO A 80 -13.25 0.29 -6.71
N TYR A 81 -12.46 -0.80 -6.76
CA TYR A 81 -12.51 -1.86 -5.76
C TYR A 81 -11.96 -1.46 -4.38
N LEU A 82 -11.09 -0.44 -4.31
CA LEU A 82 -10.62 0.11 -3.03
C LEU A 82 -11.76 0.75 -2.22
N TYR A 83 -12.79 1.25 -2.90
CA TYR A 83 -13.89 2.01 -2.31
C TYR A 83 -15.06 1.11 -1.87
N TRP A 84 -15.07 -0.15 -2.31
CA TRP A 84 -16.12 -1.12 -2.02
C TRP A 84 -16.41 -1.32 -0.52
N PRO A 85 -15.42 -1.41 0.39
CA PRO A 85 -15.70 -1.59 1.82
C PRO A 85 -16.54 -0.46 2.43
N VAL A 86 -16.21 0.80 2.10
CA VAL A 86 -16.96 1.97 2.61
C VAL A 86 -18.39 1.95 2.08
N TYR A 87 -18.57 1.69 0.78
CA TYR A 87 -19.90 1.57 0.17
C TYR A 87 -20.73 0.48 0.83
N LYS A 88 -20.18 -0.73 0.99
CA LYS A 88 -20.90 -1.85 1.59
C LYS A 88 -21.32 -1.56 3.03
N LEU A 89 -20.45 -0.95 3.83
CA LEU A 89 -20.80 -0.57 5.20
C LEU A 89 -21.98 0.41 5.22
N ALA A 90 -21.96 1.40 4.33
CA ALA A 90 -23.01 2.40 4.23
C ALA A 90 -24.37 1.79 3.84
N ILE A 91 -24.42 0.90 2.85
CA ILE A 91 -25.69 0.31 2.38
C ILE A 91 -26.19 -0.87 3.24
N SER A 92 -25.32 -1.47 4.06
CA SER A 92 -25.69 -2.60 4.92
C SER A 92 -26.27 -2.17 6.28
N GLY A 93 -26.46 -0.87 6.51
CA GLY A 93 -27.06 -0.35 7.73
C GLY A 93 -26.13 -0.35 8.95
N PHE A 94 -24.80 -0.40 8.75
CA PHE A 94 -23.86 -0.27 9.86
C PHE A 94 -24.00 1.11 10.52
N SER A 95 -23.94 1.16 11.85
CA SER A 95 -23.77 2.44 12.54
C SER A 95 -22.43 3.07 12.17
N GLY A 96 -22.33 4.39 12.22
CA GLY A 96 -21.08 5.10 11.95
C GLY A 96 -19.92 4.57 12.80
N GLN A 97 -20.16 4.33 14.10
CA GLN A 97 -19.18 3.73 15.00
C GLN A 97 -18.73 2.34 14.52
N ALA A 98 -19.65 1.44 14.18
CA ALA A 98 -19.32 0.09 13.74
C ALA A 98 -18.55 0.11 12.40
N ALA A 99 -18.97 0.95 11.45
CA ALA A 99 -18.25 1.15 10.19
C ALA A 99 -16.83 1.69 10.44
N GLY A 100 -16.68 2.66 11.35
CA GLY A 100 -15.38 3.20 11.74
C GLY A 100 -14.46 2.14 12.34
N VAL A 101 -14.96 1.28 13.23
CA VAL A 101 -14.17 0.16 13.80
C VAL A 101 -13.69 -0.80 12.71
N VAL A 102 -14.54 -1.12 11.72
CA VAL A 102 -14.16 -1.98 10.60
C VAL A 102 -13.07 -1.32 9.75
N LEU A 103 -13.25 -0.05 9.34
CA LEU A 103 -12.26 0.66 8.51
C LEU A 103 -10.94 0.87 9.25
N ALA A 104 -10.98 1.24 10.54
CA ALA A 104 -9.80 1.36 11.40
C ALA A 104 -9.06 0.03 11.52
N THR A 105 -9.78 -1.09 11.62
CA THR A 105 -9.19 -2.43 11.61
C THR A 105 -8.52 -2.75 10.27
N LEU A 106 -9.11 -2.36 9.14
CA LEU A 106 -8.46 -2.51 7.84
C LEU A 106 -7.17 -1.68 7.75
N HIS A 107 -7.16 -0.45 8.27
CA HIS A 107 -5.95 0.39 8.29
C HIS A 107 -4.79 -0.23 9.06
N LEU A 108 -5.05 -1.13 10.00
CA LEU A 108 -4.02 -1.86 10.77
C LEU A 108 -3.01 -2.60 9.88
N ILE A 109 -3.39 -2.97 8.63
CA ILE A 109 -2.49 -3.62 7.66
C ILE A 109 -1.23 -2.78 7.34
N THR A 110 -1.26 -1.48 7.62
CA THR A 110 -0.14 -0.56 7.43
C THR A 110 0.86 -0.57 8.61
N VAL A 111 0.50 -1.11 9.77
CA VAL A 111 1.36 -1.13 10.95
C VAL A 111 2.55 -2.10 10.81
N PRO A 112 2.37 -3.36 10.36
CA PRO A 112 3.49 -4.28 10.19
C PRO A 112 4.64 -3.77 9.30
N PRO A 113 4.41 -3.17 8.11
CA PRO A 113 5.52 -2.70 7.29
C PRO A 113 6.27 -1.52 7.93
N VAL A 114 5.59 -0.62 8.65
CA VAL A 114 6.26 0.44 9.42
C VAL A 114 7.11 -0.17 10.55
N TRP A 115 6.58 -1.16 11.26
CA TRP A 115 7.34 -1.90 12.27
C TRP A 115 8.58 -2.60 11.69
N MET A 116 8.44 -3.22 10.51
CA MET A 116 9.55 -3.85 9.80
C MET A 116 10.65 -2.85 9.44
N VAL A 117 10.30 -1.67 8.95
CA VAL A 117 11.26 -0.58 8.69
C VAL A 117 11.91 -0.11 9.99
N ALA A 118 11.14 0.08 11.06
CA ALA A 118 11.68 0.47 12.37
C ALA A 118 12.70 -0.56 12.91
N LYS A 119 12.46 -1.87 12.74
CA LYS A 119 13.42 -2.92 13.12
C LYS A 119 14.70 -2.87 12.29
N VAL A 120 14.60 -2.52 11.01
CA VAL A 120 15.77 -2.34 10.14
C VAL A 120 16.61 -1.15 10.58
N LEU A 121 15.96 -0.01 10.90
CA LEU A 121 16.65 1.22 11.29
C LEU A 121 17.15 1.21 12.74
N ILE A 122 16.50 0.44 13.61
CA ILE A 122 16.83 0.31 15.04
C ILE A 122 17.08 -1.18 15.34
N PRO A 123 18.24 -1.73 14.92
CA PRO A 123 18.53 -3.17 15.02
C PRO A 123 18.92 -3.62 16.43
N ALA A 124 19.21 -2.67 17.33
CA ALA A 124 19.57 -2.96 18.73
C ALA A 124 18.48 -3.79 19.43
N GLN A 125 18.87 -4.67 20.34
CA GLN A 125 17.96 -5.50 21.13
C GLN A 125 17.72 -4.90 22.53
N GLY A 126 16.71 -5.41 23.24
CA GLY A 126 16.36 -4.98 24.59
C GLY A 126 15.22 -3.97 24.67
N ILE A 127 14.74 -3.73 25.89
CA ILE A 127 13.50 -2.97 26.14
C ILE A 127 13.55 -1.53 25.61
N HIS A 128 14.70 -0.86 25.74
CA HIS A 128 14.88 0.49 25.22
C HIS A 128 14.75 0.55 23.70
N ALA A 129 15.34 -0.42 22.98
CA ALA A 129 15.24 -0.46 21.53
C ALA A 129 13.81 -0.77 21.07
N VAL A 130 13.11 -1.67 21.77
CA VAL A 130 11.68 -1.94 21.51
C VAL A 130 10.86 -0.67 21.73
N ALA A 131 11.08 0.07 22.83
CA ALA A 131 10.40 1.33 23.10
C ALA A 131 10.65 2.37 22.00
N MET A 132 11.90 2.51 21.54
CA MET A 132 12.24 3.41 20.43
C MET A 132 11.55 3.03 19.12
N ARG A 133 11.45 1.73 18.80
CA ARG A 133 10.70 1.26 17.62
C ARG A 133 9.20 1.54 17.76
N VAL A 134 8.61 1.29 18.94
CA VAL A 134 7.19 1.59 19.21
C VAL A 134 6.93 3.09 19.06
N ALA A 135 7.80 3.94 19.60
CA ALA A 135 7.72 5.39 19.43
C ALA A 135 7.83 5.81 17.96
N ALA A 136 8.73 5.19 17.19
CA ALA A 136 8.84 5.46 15.75
C ALA A 136 7.56 5.08 14.98
N VAL A 137 6.96 3.93 15.28
CA VAL A 137 5.67 3.55 14.68
C VAL A 137 4.57 4.52 15.11
N LEU A 138 4.50 4.91 16.38
CA LEU A 138 3.51 5.87 16.86
C LEU A 138 3.62 7.19 16.09
N LEU A 139 4.84 7.75 15.99
CA LEU A 139 5.10 8.99 15.26
C LEU A 139 4.70 8.88 13.78
N ALA A 140 4.90 7.73 13.14
CA ALA A 140 4.48 7.52 11.74
C ALA A 140 2.97 7.68 11.54
N PHE A 141 2.16 7.32 12.54
CA PHE A 141 0.70 7.43 12.51
C PHE A 141 0.16 8.71 13.17
N MET A 142 1.00 9.57 13.73
CA MET A 142 0.59 10.83 14.37
C MET A 142 0.57 12.03 13.42
N SER A 143 0.76 11.83 12.13
CA SER A 143 0.53 12.91 11.15
C SER A 143 -0.96 13.13 10.87
N ALA A 144 -1.32 14.30 10.34
CA ALA A 144 -2.71 14.66 10.09
C ALA A 144 -3.44 13.66 9.18
N VAL A 145 -2.76 13.08 8.18
CA VAL A 145 -3.39 12.18 7.20
C VAL A 145 -3.83 10.86 7.85
N PRO A 146 -2.96 10.05 8.48
CA PRO A 146 -3.37 8.82 9.16
C PRO A 146 -4.40 9.04 10.26
N LEU A 147 -4.25 10.10 11.07
CA LEU A 147 -5.23 10.42 12.12
C LEU A 147 -6.61 10.71 11.52
N LYS A 148 -6.67 11.45 10.41
CA LYS A 148 -7.93 11.75 9.71
C LYS A 148 -8.61 10.49 9.16
N MET A 149 -7.85 9.46 8.79
CA MET A 149 -8.42 8.20 8.31
C MET A 149 -9.12 7.40 9.42
N LEU A 150 -8.77 7.62 10.69
CA LEU A 150 -9.41 6.93 11.83
C LEU A 150 -10.77 7.52 12.21
N GLU A 151 -11.04 8.77 11.80
CA GLU A 151 -12.30 9.47 12.08
C GLU A 151 -13.19 9.66 10.85
N SER A 152 -12.75 9.24 9.66
CA SER A 152 -13.50 9.45 8.42
C SER A 152 -13.40 8.29 7.43
N THR A 153 -14.24 8.33 6.40
CA THR A 153 -14.28 7.36 5.28
C THR A 153 -13.11 7.47 4.28
N GLY A 154 -12.00 8.11 4.67
CA GLY A 154 -10.80 8.21 3.85
C GLY A 154 -10.15 6.84 3.66
N ASN A 155 -9.47 6.64 2.53
CA ASN A 155 -8.85 5.34 2.20
C ASN A 155 -7.36 5.47 1.81
N ASP A 156 -6.73 6.63 2.02
CA ASP A 156 -5.33 6.87 1.65
C ASP A 156 -4.36 5.89 2.32
N LEU A 157 -4.59 5.55 3.60
CA LEU A 157 -3.79 4.54 4.28
C LEU A 157 -3.93 3.15 3.65
N LEU A 158 -5.15 2.76 3.24
CA LEU A 158 -5.36 1.48 2.54
C LEU A 158 -4.75 1.50 1.14
N ALA A 159 -4.87 2.62 0.43
CA ALA A 159 -4.26 2.82 -0.89
C ALA A 159 -2.73 2.68 -0.82
N ALA A 160 -2.12 3.23 0.24
CA ALA A 160 -0.67 3.21 0.45
C ALA A 160 -0.13 1.86 0.98
N ALA A 161 -0.99 1.01 1.55
CA ALA A 161 -0.56 -0.21 2.24
C ALA A 161 0.35 -1.12 1.40
N PRO A 162 0.01 -1.46 0.14
CA PRO A 162 0.88 -2.32 -0.68
C PRO A 162 2.26 -1.69 -0.91
N PHE A 163 2.31 -0.37 -1.13
CA PHE A 163 3.58 0.35 -1.31
C PHE A 163 4.43 0.32 -0.03
N LEU A 164 3.82 0.53 1.15
CA LEU A 164 4.52 0.43 2.43
C LEU A 164 5.13 -0.96 2.64
N TRP A 165 4.39 -2.02 2.31
CA TRP A 165 4.92 -3.38 2.32
C TRP A 165 6.10 -3.57 1.37
N ALA A 166 6.02 -3.03 0.15
CA ALA A 166 7.12 -3.09 -0.80
C ALA A 166 8.39 -2.39 -0.28
N VAL A 167 8.25 -1.19 0.31
CA VAL A 167 9.35 -0.46 0.95
C VAL A 167 9.94 -1.25 2.11
N ALA A 168 9.12 -1.79 2.99
CA ALA A 168 9.57 -2.60 4.12
C ALA A 168 10.35 -3.85 3.67
N LEU A 169 9.89 -4.51 2.61
CA LEU A 169 10.58 -5.66 2.01
C LEU A 169 11.92 -5.27 1.38
N ALA A 170 11.97 -4.14 0.66
CA ALA A 170 13.22 -3.61 0.10
C ALA A 170 14.23 -3.27 1.19
N PHE A 171 13.80 -2.60 2.27
CA PHE A 171 14.67 -2.26 3.41
C PHE A 171 15.21 -3.51 4.10
N GLN A 172 14.39 -4.56 4.27
CA GLN A 172 14.88 -5.84 4.78
C GLN A 172 15.90 -6.50 3.85
N ALA A 173 15.77 -6.36 2.53
CA ALA A 173 16.76 -6.90 1.60
C ALA A 173 18.07 -6.10 1.59
N ILE A 174 18.02 -4.80 1.86
CA ILE A 174 19.18 -3.92 1.95
C ILE A 174 19.95 -4.15 3.26
N ALA A 175 19.25 -4.26 4.40
CA ALA A 175 19.88 -4.25 5.72
C ALA A 175 20.31 -5.62 6.27
N GLN A 176 20.12 -6.71 5.52
CA GLN A 176 20.49 -8.04 6.00
C GLN A 176 22.02 -8.23 6.05
N PRO A 177 22.57 -8.86 7.11
CA PRO A 177 23.99 -9.20 7.15
C PRO A 177 24.34 -10.17 6.02
N ALA A 178 25.43 -9.89 5.29
CA ALA A 178 25.92 -10.74 4.22
C ALA A 178 26.43 -12.12 4.73
N PRO A 179 26.41 -13.18 3.90
CA PRO A 179 25.84 -13.24 2.55
C PRO A 179 24.39 -13.75 2.55
N VAL A 180 23.47 -12.96 1.99
CA VAL A 180 22.09 -13.37 1.72
C VAL A 180 22.02 -14.09 0.36
N PRO A 181 21.32 -15.22 0.24
CA PRO A 181 21.13 -15.87 -1.05
C PRO A 181 20.48 -14.92 -2.07
N HIS A 182 21.08 -14.78 -3.25
CA HIS A 182 20.53 -13.94 -4.33
C HIS A 182 19.09 -14.31 -4.72
N SER A 183 18.69 -15.57 -4.56
CA SER A 183 17.32 -16.03 -4.79
C SER A 183 16.31 -15.35 -3.85
N ARG A 184 16.69 -15.08 -2.60
CA ARG A 184 15.86 -14.37 -1.63
C ARG A 184 15.64 -12.93 -2.06
N ILE A 185 16.70 -12.21 -2.43
CA ILE A 185 16.61 -10.83 -2.91
C ILE A 185 15.79 -10.76 -4.20
N THR A 186 15.99 -11.73 -5.11
CA THR A 186 15.20 -11.85 -6.34
C THR A 186 13.71 -12.00 -6.04
N ARG A 187 13.33 -12.89 -5.11
CA ARG A 187 11.94 -13.07 -4.70
C ARG A 187 11.38 -11.79 -4.07
N THR A 188 12.14 -11.13 -3.21
CA THR A 188 11.75 -9.84 -2.61
C THR A 188 11.52 -8.78 -3.69
N ALA A 189 12.42 -8.65 -4.66
CA ALA A 189 12.32 -7.67 -5.75
C ALA A 189 11.05 -7.85 -6.59
N VAL A 190 10.70 -9.10 -6.89
CA VAL A 190 9.48 -9.44 -7.63
C VAL A 190 8.23 -9.15 -6.79
N ILE A 191 8.16 -9.65 -5.54
CA ILE A 191 6.99 -9.44 -4.67
C ILE A 191 6.77 -7.94 -4.42
N ALA A 192 7.84 -7.21 -4.11
CA ALA A 192 7.76 -5.79 -3.83
C ALA A 192 7.36 -4.98 -5.08
N GLY A 193 7.85 -5.35 -6.26
CA GLY A 193 7.39 -4.75 -7.53
C GLY A 193 5.90 -4.99 -7.77
N LEU A 194 5.41 -6.22 -7.62
CA LEU A 194 3.97 -6.54 -7.76
C LEU A 194 3.09 -5.70 -6.82
N LEU A 195 3.51 -5.54 -5.55
CA LEU A 195 2.82 -4.72 -4.57
C LEU A 195 2.79 -3.24 -4.94
N VAL A 196 3.87 -2.70 -5.49
CA VAL A 196 3.90 -1.32 -5.99
C VAL A 196 2.95 -1.16 -7.19
N GLY A 197 2.90 -2.12 -8.11
CA GLY A 197 1.93 -2.14 -9.20
C GLY A 197 0.48 -2.09 -8.69
N LEU A 198 0.15 -2.89 -7.67
CA LEU A 198 -1.16 -2.86 -6.99
C LEU A 198 -1.44 -1.49 -6.34
N ALA A 199 -0.45 -0.85 -5.70
CA ALA A 199 -0.62 0.47 -5.10
C ALA A 199 -0.92 1.56 -6.15
N VAL A 200 -0.31 1.47 -7.34
CA VAL A 200 -0.62 2.38 -8.46
C VAL A 200 -2.07 2.20 -8.91
N SER A 201 -2.56 0.96 -8.99
CA SER A 201 -3.97 0.67 -9.32
C SER A 201 -4.93 1.25 -8.29
N PHE A 202 -4.59 1.22 -7.00
CA PHE A 202 -5.37 1.85 -5.94
C PHE A 202 -5.40 3.37 -6.04
N LYS A 203 -4.27 4.01 -6.39
CA LYS A 203 -4.20 5.46 -6.61
C LYS A 203 -3.04 5.78 -7.54
N PHE A 204 -3.33 6.41 -8.68
CA PHE A 204 -2.31 6.78 -9.66
C PHE A 204 -1.25 7.76 -9.12
N SER A 205 -1.52 8.46 -8.01
CA SER A 205 -0.52 9.30 -7.32
C SER A 205 0.70 8.52 -6.82
N HIS A 206 0.64 7.19 -6.73
CA HIS A 206 1.82 6.35 -6.46
C HIS A 206 2.75 6.20 -7.68
N GLY A 207 2.28 6.52 -8.89
CA GLY A 207 3.00 6.32 -10.15
C GLY A 207 4.44 6.91 -10.17
N PRO A 208 4.64 8.19 -9.80
CA PRO A 208 5.98 8.77 -9.77
C PRO A 208 6.95 8.01 -8.86
N LEU A 209 6.49 7.59 -7.67
CA LEU A 209 7.32 6.80 -6.74
C LEU A 209 7.52 5.37 -7.23
N ALA A 210 6.54 4.80 -7.94
CA ALA A 210 6.62 3.45 -8.50
C ALA A 210 7.72 3.33 -9.56
N VAL A 211 7.96 4.39 -10.34
CA VAL A 211 9.06 4.45 -11.32
C VAL A 211 10.43 4.42 -10.64
N LEU A 212 10.56 5.07 -9.48
CA LEU A 212 11.83 5.15 -8.73
C LEU A 212 12.08 3.94 -7.83
N PHE A 213 11.01 3.27 -7.37
CA PHE A 213 11.08 2.18 -6.40
C PHE A 213 12.10 1.07 -6.76
N PRO A 214 12.18 0.56 -8.01
CA PRO A 214 13.14 -0.48 -8.38
C PRO A 214 14.60 -0.13 -8.07
N LEU A 215 14.96 1.16 -8.05
CA LEU A 215 16.31 1.63 -7.78
C LEU A 215 16.78 1.32 -6.35
N LEU A 216 15.87 1.05 -5.41
CA LEU A 216 16.24 0.64 -4.05
C LEU A 216 17.08 -0.64 -4.03
N PHE A 217 16.89 -1.54 -5.01
CA PHE A 217 17.64 -2.80 -5.10
C PHE A 217 19.10 -2.63 -5.54
N VAL A 218 19.51 -1.42 -5.95
CA VAL A 218 20.94 -1.09 -6.17
C VAL A 218 21.72 -1.12 -4.86
N PHE A 219 21.07 -0.85 -3.72
CA PHE A 219 21.69 -0.83 -2.40
C PHE A 219 21.83 -2.22 -1.75
N CYS A 220 21.30 -3.27 -2.38
CA CYS A 220 21.48 -4.64 -1.88
C CYS A 220 22.93 -5.13 -2.07
N ASP A 221 23.40 -5.99 -1.16
CA ASP A 221 24.70 -6.63 -1.29
C ASP A 221 24.73 -7.63 -2.46
N GLY A 222 25.72 -7.49 -3.34
CA GLY A 222 25.90 -8.34 -4.51
C GLY A 222 26.68 -7.66 -5.64
N PRO A 223 27.16 -8.43 -6.64
CA PRO A 223 27.83 -7.85 -7.80
C PRO A 223 26.88 -6.97 -8.62
N TRP A 224 27.42 -6.00 -9.36
CA TRP A 224 26.63 -5.05 -10.17
C TRP A 224 25.62 -5.73 -11.11
N ARG A 225 25.99 -6.87 -11.70
CA ARG A 225 25.09 -7.67 -12.56
C ARG A 225 23.86 -8.20 -11.81
N ALA A 226 24.00 -8.59 -10.55
CA ALA A 226 22.89 -9.05 -9.72
C ALA A 226 21.98 -7.87 -9.33
N ARG A 227 22.57 -6.73 -8.95
CA ARG A 227 21.84 -5.49 -8.66
C ARG A 227 21.00 -5.03 -9.83
N LEU A 228 21.62 -4.94 -11.02
CA LEU A 228 20.91 -4.59 -12.25
C LEU A 228 19.76 -5.56 -12.54
N ARG A 229 19.99 -6.87 -12.37
CA ARG A 229 18.93 -7.87 -12.49
C ARG A 229 17.77 -7.61 -11.54
N TRP A 230 18.00 -7.31 -10.26
CA TRP A 230 16.94 -7.04 -9.30
C TRP A 230 16.15 -5.77 -9.63
N VAL A 231 16.84 -4.71 -10.05
CA VAL A 231 16.20 -3.48 -10.54
C VAL A 231 15.28 -3.80 -11.73
N THR A 232 15.79 -4.51 -12.74
CA THR A 232 14.99 -4.86 -13.93
C THR A 232 13.80 -5.77 -13.61
N LEU A 233 14.00 -6.76 -12.74
CA LEU A 233 12.91 -7.66 -12.33
C LEU A 233 11.86 -6.94 -11.49
N SER A 234 12.28 -6.04 -10.61
CA SER A 234 11.35 -5.22 -9.84
C SER A 234 10.55 -4.29 -10.75
N ALA A 235 11.19 -3.62 -11.71
CA ALA A 235 10.51 -2.77 -12.68
C ALA A 235 9.49 -3.54 -13.53
N PHE A 236 9.85 -4.73 -14.04
CA PHE A 236 8.92 -5.58 -14.76
C PHE A 236 7.77 -6.05 -13.86
N ALA A 237 8.06 -6.40 -12.61
CA ALA A 237 7.05 -6.79 -11.64
C ALA A 237 6.09 -5.64 -11.27
N VAL A 238 6.54 -4.37 -11.24
CA VAL A 238 5.66 -3.20 -11.10
C VAL A 238 4.65 -3.15 -12.24
N ALA A 239 5.12 -3.22 -13.49
CA ALA A 239 4.25 -3.21 -14.66
C ALA A 239 3.28 -4.40 -14.65
N LEU A 240 3.76 -5.60 -14.33
CA LEU A 240 2.93 -6.80 -14.24
C LEU A 240 1.87 -6.70 -13.13
N GLY A 241 2.25 -6.21 -11.95
CA GLY A 241 1.33 -6.02 -10.83
C GLY A 241 0.23 -5.02 -11.17
N PHE A 242 0.57 -3.94 -11.87
CA PHE A 242 -0.40 -2.98 -12.39
C PHE A 242 -1.33 -3.62 -13.42
N VAL A 243 -0.81 -4.32 -14.43
CA VAL A 243 -1.63 -4.97 -15.46
C VAL A 243 -2.56 -6.03 -14.88
N ILE A 244 -2.09 -6.86 -13.94
CA ILE A 244 -2.94 -7.90 -13.31
C ILE A 244 -4.11 -7.28 -12.55
N THR A 245 -3.90 -6.14 -11.91
CA THR A 245 -4.89 -5.54 -11.00
C THR A 245 -5.78 -4.54 -11.71
N TYR A 246 -5.20 -3.61 -12.47
CA TYR A 246 -5.91 -2.56 -13.19
C TYR A 246 -6.37 -2.98 -14.60
N GLY A 247 -5.74 -3.99 -15.21
CA GLY A 247 -5.92 -4.29 -16.63
C GLY A 247 -7.36 -4.55 -17.05
N TYR A 248 -8.15 -5.26 -16.23
CA TYR A 248 -9.58 -5.44 -16.48
C TYR A 248 -10.34 -4.11 -16.51
N TRP A 249 -10.14 -3.27 -15.50
CA TRP A 249 -10.81 -1.97 -15.41
C TRP A 249 -10.39 -1.03 -16.54
N GLY A 250 -9.09 -0.97 -16.82
CA GLY A 250 -8.56 -0.19 -17.94
C GLY A 250 -9.07 -0.69 -19.29
N TYR A 251 -9.28 -2.00 -19.45
CA TYR A 251 -9.90 -2.56 -20.66
C TYR A 251 -11.36 -2.13 -20.82
N LEU A 252 -12.15 -2.08 -19.73
CA LEU A 252 -13.51 -1.55 -19.79
C LEU A 252 -13.54 -0.07 -20.18
N LEU A 253 -12.62 0.74 -19.64
CA LEU A 253 -12.48 2.15 -20.04
C LEU A 253 -12.04 2.27 -21.50
N TRP A 254 -11.17 1.39 -21.97
CA TRP A 254 -10.77 1.32 -23.37
C TRP A 254 -11.97 1.04 -24.28
N LEU A 255 -12.80 0.05 -23.97
CA LEU A 255 -14.01 -0.24 -24.77
C LEU A 255 -14.99 0.93 -24.84
N GLN A 256 -15.12 1.69 -23.74
CA GLN A 256 -16.12 2.76 -23.64
C GLN A 256 -15.63 4.12 -24.12
N PHE A 257 -14.38 4.48 -23.84
CA PHE A 257 -13.82 5.82 -24.05
C PHE A 257 -12.60 5.80 -24.99
N GLU A 258 -12.19 4.63 -25.45
CA GLU A 258 -10.96 4.43 -26.22
C GLU A 258 -9.73 4.98 -25.48
N ASN A 259 -9.75 4.99 -24.14
CA ASN A 259 -8.67 5.45 -23.28
C ASN A 259 -8.67 4.60 -22.00
N PRO A 260 -7.61 3.79 -21.74
CA PRO A 260 -7.61 2.85 -20.64
C PRO A 260 -7.42 3.52 -19.28
N ILE A 261 -7.08 4.81 -19.24
CA ILE A 261 -6.92 5.62 -18.02
C ILE A 261 -7.77 6.90 -18.10
N TYR A 262 -8.90 6.83 -18.81
CA TYR A 262 -9.82 7.95 -18.97
C TYR A 262 -10.17 8.59 -17.61
N PRO A 263 -10.24 9.93 -17.51
CA PRO A 263 -10.09 10.94 -18.58
C PRO A 263 -8.65 11.47 -18.75
N PHE A 264 -7.66 10.83 -18.12
CA PHE A 264 -6.30 11.34 -18.16
C PHE A 264 -5.68 11.18 -19.55
N TYR A 265 -4.94 12.21 -19.99
CA TYR A 265 -4.17 12.20 -21.24
C TYR A 265 -4.99 11.91 -22.51
N ASP A 266 -6.29 12.19 -22.51
CA ASP A 266 -7.18 11.78 -23.59
C ASP A 266 -6.77 12.28 -24.98
N GLY A 267 -6.28 13.52 -25.08
CA GLY A 267 -5.73 14.06 -26.33
C GLY A 267 -4.54 13.26 -26.88
N TYR A 268 -3.69 12.69 -26.03
CA TYR A 268 -2.59 11.83 -26.47
C TYR A 268 -3.11 10.47 -26.97
N PHE A 269 -4.11 9.90 -26.30
CA PHE A 269 -4.75 8.68 -26.77
C PHE A 269 -5.47 8.91 -28.10
N GLN A 270 -6.14 10.05 -28.28
CA GLN A 270 -6.75 10.42 -29.56
C GLN A 270 -5.72 10.47 -30.70
N LEU A 271 -4.57 11.12 -30.49
CA LEU A 271 -3.49 11.14 -31.47
C LEU A 271 -2.97 9.73 -31.78
N TRP A 272 -2.80 8.91 -30.76
CA TRP A 272 -2.33 7.53 -30.92
C TRP A 272 -3.31 6.68 -31.73
N ARG A 273 -4.62 6.79 -31.50
CA ARG A 273 -5.67 6.10 -32.26
C ARG A 273 -5.68 6.54 -33.72
N ASN A 274 -5.61 7.85 -33.97
CA ASN A 274 -5.56 8.39 -35.33
C ASN A 274 -4.32 7.92 -36.11
N GLY A 275 -3.17 7.80 -35.44
CA GLY A 275 -1.92 7.37 -36.09
C GLY A 275 -1.79 5.85 -36.27
N SER A 276 -2.33 5.05 -35.36
CA SER A 276 -2.20 3.59 -35.37
C SER A 276 -3.39 2.86 -36.01
N GLY A 277 -4.56 3.51 -36.09
CA GLY A 277 -5.82 2.87 -36.44
C GLY A 277 -6.34 1.88 -35.39
N LEU A 278 -5.69 1.80 -34.21
CA LEU A 278 -6.10 0.91 -33.14
C LEU A 278 -7.38 1.44 -32.48
N GLN A 279 -8.44 0.65 -32.60
CA GLN A 279 -9.69 0.80 -31.87
C GLN A 279 -9.94 -0.44 -31.02
N PRO A 280 -10.80 -0.35 -29.99
CA PRO A 280 -11.16 -1.48 -29.15
C PRO A 280 -11.75 -2.67 -29.91
#